data_AF-A0A364N7X1-F1
#
_entry.id   AF-A0A364N7X1-F1
#
_cell.length_a   1.000
_cell.length_b   1.000
_cell.length_c   1.000
_cell.angle_alpha   90.00
_cell.angle_beta   90.00
_cell.angle_gamma   90.00
#
_symmetry.space_group_name_H-M   'P 1'
#
loop_
_entity.id
_entity.type
_entity.pdbx_description
1 polymer ?
#
loop_
_entity_poly.entity_id
_entity_poly.type
_entity_poly.pdbx_seq_one_letter_code
_entity_poly.pdbx_strand_id
1 'polypeptide(L)'
;MALRNFNPETFLEEWSEEKYSPLYNGKTLAQSIGEAFDIPPTDKYVYRAQAETTLLITQRAIEAKRQHGLHGWYLDDEGKPTEPAHPSPEEITAYTALFSPSSNPTKALTAFTSNAKSGTLRKTISTHLTSRYYVAPNTTTTTTLLPSSKKDRQHKNPYLDLWTYSSHELEWAGPVPSTTGTKISHHILPLFYHHFGCVVPSYAALHVLAKLAQPARPSKEAVRPILDIGSGNGYWTYMLRHFPVAQIGATKPLDLDWGYGEEGGEAVSQGE
;
A
#
# COMPACT_ATOMS: atom_id res chain seq x y z
N MET A 1 25.55 4.59 9.12
CA MET A 1 24.77 3.70 8.23
C MET A 1 23.88 2.85 9.13
N ALA A 2 22.56 3.00 9.00
CA ALA A 2 21.54 2.32 9.82
C ALA A 2 21.66 0.77 9.82
N LEU A 3 22.34 0.22 8.80
CA LEU A 3 22.58 -1.22 8.61
C LEU A 3 23.33 -1.93 9.73
N ARG A 4 23.97 -1.24 10.69
CA ARG A 4 24.65 -1.92 11.81
C ARG A 4 23.69 -2.45 12.87
N ASN A 5 22.50 -1.86 13.02
CA ASN A 5 21.59 -2.15 14.12
C ASN A 5 20.25 -2.75 13.64
N PHE A 6 19.82 -2.42 12.41
CA PHE A 6 18.59 -2.96 11.84
C PHE A 6 18.73 -4.44 11.45
N ASN A 7 17.78 -5.28 11.89
CA ASN A 7 17.68 -6.69 11.48
C ASN A 7 16.44 -6.91 10.58
N PRO A 8 16.62 -7.12 9.27
CA PRO A 8 15.49 -7.34 8.36
C PRO A 8 14.73 -8.65 8.65
N GLU A 9 15.39 -9.66 9.21
CA GLU A 9 14.78 -10.99 9.45
C GLU A 9 13.75 -10.95 10.58
N THR A 10 13.97 -10.11 11.60
CA THR A 10 13.06 -9.99 12.74
C THR A 10 12.06 -8.83 12.59
N PHE A 11 12.29 -7.91 11.64
CA PHE A 11 11.51 -6.70 11.47
C PHE A 11 9.99 -6.93 11.40
N LEU A 12 9.53 -7.88 10.57
CA LEU A 12 8.10 -8.14 10.42
C LEU A 12 7.49 -8.75 11.69
N GLU A 13 8.24 -9.58 12.41
CA GLU A 13 7.81 -10.20 13.66
C GLU A 13 7.73 -9.18 14.79
N GLU A 14 8.65 -8.23 14.84
CA GLU A 14 8.71 -7.15 15.83
C GLU A 14 7.73 -6.02 15.53
N TRP A 15 7.23 -5.93 14.31
CA TRP A 15 6.28 -4.89 13.93
C TRP A 15 4.96 -5.02 14.71
N SER A 16 4.52 -3.88 15.26
CA SER A 16 3.15 -3.63 15.71
C SER A 16 2.76 -2.18 15.44
N GLU A 17 1.47 -1.95 15.24
CA GLU A 17 0.92 -0.61 14.99
C GLU A 17 1.17 0.33 16.18
N GLU A 18 1.01 -0.16 17.40
CA GLU A 18 1.20 0.60 18.64
C GLU A 18 2.66 1.02 18.86
N LYS A 19 3.60 0.27 18.29
CA LYS A 19 5.04 0.57 18.38
C LYS A 19 5.47 1.54 17.28
N TYR A 20 5.12 1.24 16.03
CA TYR A 20 5.76 1.86 14.86
C TYR A 20 4.83 2.63 13.92
N SER A 21 3.51 2.58 14.10
CA SER A 21 2.60 3.38 13.28
C SER A 21 2.31 4.73 13.94
N PRO A 22 2.57 5.86 13.26
CA PRO A 22 2.28 7.20 13.79
C PRO A 22 0.79 7.41 14.14
N LEU A 23 -0.11 6.60 13.58
CA LEU A 23 -1.54 6.63 13.90
C LEU A 23 -1.84 6.25 15.36
N TYR A 24 -0.99 5.41 15.98
CA TYR A 24 -1.31 4.78 17.26
C TYR A 24 -0.25 5.00 18.34
N ASN A 25 0.99 5.30 17.95
CA ASN A 25 2.10 5.43 18.90
C ASN A 25 2.29 6.87 19.44
N GLY A 26 1.55 7.85 18.92
CA GLY A 26 1.65 9.27 19.33
C GLY A 26 2.95 9.97 18.91
N LYS A 27 3.72 9.39 17.99
CA LYS A 27 5.00 9.92 17.49
C LYS A 27 4.83 10.49 16.08
N THR A 28 5.78 11.31 15.65
CA THR A 28 5.83 11.77 14.26
C THR A 28 6.21 10.65 13.30
N LEU A 29 6.01 10.85 11.99
CA LEU A 29 6.47 9.89 10.97
C LEU A 29 7.99 9.69 11.07
N ALA A 30 8.73 10.79 11.23
CA ALA A 30 10.19 10.74 11.35
C ALA A 30 10.66 9.92 12.56
N GLN A 31 10.03 10.11 13.72
CA GLN A 31 10.35 9.33 14.92
C GLN A 31 10.01 7.85 14.73
N SER A 32 8.85 7.56 14.16
CA SER A 32 8.37 6.19 13.97
C SER A 32 9.26 5.40 12.99
N ILE A 33 9.60 6.01 11.85
CA ILE A 33 10.56 5.41 10.88
C ILE A 33 11.96 5.31 11.52
N GLY A 34 12.37 6.33 12.28
CA GLY A 34 13.64 6.35 13.00
C GLY A 34 13.81 5.14 13.91
N GLU A 35 12.80 4.84 14.71
CA GLU A 35 12.80 3.70 15.62
C GLU A 35 12.58 2.35 14.94
N ALA A 36 11.80 2.31 13.85
CA ALA A 36 11.53 1.08 13.11
C ALA A 36 12.78 0.53 12.41
N PHE A 37 13.68 1.41 11.98
CA PHE A 37 14.86 1.07 11.18
C PHE A 37 16.19 1.43 11.87
N ASP A 38 16.16 1.75 13.17
CA ASP A 38 17.32 2.20 13.95
C ASP A 38 18.11 3.35 13.28
N ILE A 39 17.38 4.30 12.68
CA ILE A 39 17.94 5.49 12.03
C ILE A 39 18.12 6.59 13.09
N PRO A 40 19.34 7.12 13.29
CA PRO A 40 19.56 8.16 14.30
C PRO A 40 18.88 9.48 13.90
N PRO A 41 18.40 10.30 14.86
CA PRO A 41 17.79 11.60 14.56
C PRO A 41 18.72 12.59 13.82
N THR A 42 20.03 12.35 13.88
CA THR A 42 21.06 13.13 13.18
C THR A 42 21.34 12.63 11.76
N ASP A 43 20.60 11.62 11.30
CA ASP A 43 20.77 11.06 9.97
C ASP A 43 20.55 12.12 8.88
N LYS A 44 21.33 12.01 7.81
CA LYS A 44 21.33 12.95 6.67
C LYS A 44 21.10 12.21 5.35
N TYR A 45 20.58 10.99 5.40
CA TYR A 45 20.28 10.23 4.21
C TYR A 45 19.29 11.00 3.34
N VAL A 46 19.62 11.10 2.05
CA VAL A 46 18.80 11.77 1.05
C VAL A 46 18.05 10.70 0.29
N TYR A 47 16.73 10.71 0.45
CA TYR A 47 15.82 9.88 -0.32
C TYR A 47 15.64 10.52 -1.69
N ARG A 48 15.90 9.75 -2.74
CA ARG A 48 15.89 10.20 -4.14
C ARG A 48 14.75 9.51 -4.89
N ALA A 49 13.87 10.31 -5.48
CA ALA A 49 12.89 9.89 -6.48
C ALA A 49 12.93 10.91 -7.63
N GLN A 50 11.79 11.44 -8.09
CA GLN A 50 11.79 12.63 -8.96
C GLN A 50 12.27 13.91 -8.23
N ALA A 51 12.17 13.93 -6.91
CA ALA A 51 12.69 14.97 -6.04
C ALA A 51 13.58 14.37 -4.96
N GLU A 52 14.35 15.22 -4.27
CA GLU A 52 15.19 14.84 -3.15
C GLU A 52 14.56 15.33 -1.83
N THR A 53 14.62 14.49 -0.80
CA THR A 53 14.19 14.86 0.56
C THR A 53 15.03 14.15 1.61
N THR A 54 14.92 14.58 2.86
CA THR A 54 15.36 13.84 4.04
C THR A 54 14.15 13.53 4.90
N LEU A 55 14.29 12.61 5.85
CA LEU A 55 13.21 12.29 6.78
C LEU A 55 12.69 13.55 7.53
N LEU A 56 13.61 14.46 7.88
CA LEU A 56 13.27 15.73 8.53
C LEU A 56 12.56 16.72 7.59
N ILE A 57 12.99 16.83 6.32
CA ILE A 57 12.34 17.71 5.34
C ILE A 57 10.92 17.20 5.06
N THR A 58 10.75 15.89 4.89
CA THR A 58 9.44 15.27 4.72
C THR A 58 8.54 15.53 5.93
N GLN A 59 9.05 15.41 7.16
CA GLN A 59 8.27 15.71 8.36
C GLN A 59 7.80 17.18 8.42
N ARG A 60 8.64 18.14 8.02
CA ARG A 60 8.23 19.56 7.93
C ARG A 60 7.14 19.77 6.88
N ALA A 61 7.20 19.06 5.76
CA ALA A 61 6.16 19.13 4.74
C ALA A 61 4.83 18.53 5.24
N ILE A 62 4.88 17.47 6.05
CA ILE A 62 3.71 16.89 6.74
C ILE A 62 3.06 17.94 7.66
N GLU A 63 3.88 18.63 8.46
CA GLU A 63 3.43 19.67 9.40
C GLU A 63 2.82 20.89 8.70
N ALA A 64 3.20 21.16 7.44
CA ALA A 64 2.61 22.22 6.64
C ALA A 64 1.16 21.91 6.22
N LYS A 65 0.71 20.65 6.29
CA LYS A 65 -0.67 20.24 5.96
C LYS A 65 -1.10 20.78 4.59
N ARG A 66 -2.28 21.40 4.50
CA ARG A 66 -2.87 21.95 3.27
C ARG A 66 -2.15 23.18 2.72
N GLN A 67 -1.18 23.76 3.44
CA GLN A 67 -0.47 24.96 2.99
C GLN A 67 0.16 24.73 1.62
N HIS A 68 0.21 25.78 0.81
CA HIS A 68 0.79 25.75 -0.53
C HIS A 68 0.18 24.69 -1.47
N GLY A 69 -1.05 24.23 -1.19
CA GLY A 69 -1.74 23.25 -2.02
C GLY A 69 -1.22 21.82 -1.89
N LEU A 70 -0.45 21.50 -0.85
CA LEU A 70 0.15 20.17 -0.67
C LEU A 70 -0.87 19.01 -0.56
N HIS A 71 -2.14 19.32 -0.27
CA HIS A 71 -3.27 18.36 -0.19
C HIS A 71 -4.32 18.58 -1.29
N GLY A 72 -3.97 19.29 -2.37
CA GLY A 72 -4.87 19.66 -3.47
C GLY A 72 -5.17 18.49 -4.42
N TRP A 73 -5.76 17.41 -3.91
CA TRP A 73 -5.96 16.16 -4.64
C TRP A 73 -7.17 16.16 -5.57
N TYR A 74 -8.29 16.74 -5.10
CA TYR A 74 -9.58 16.67 -5.77
C TYR A 74 -9.87 18.01 -6.44
N LEU A 75 -9.67 18.02 -7.76
CA LEU A 75 -9.93 19.17 -8.60
C LEU A 75 -11.07 18.87 -9.57
N ASP A 76 -11.81 19.90 -9.97
CA ASP A 76 -12.75 19.88 -11.08
C ASP A 76 -12.02 20.01 -12.43
N ASP A 77 -12.80 20.01 -13.52
CA ASP A 77 -12.25 20.06 -14.87
C ASP A 77 -11.58 21.42 -15.18
N GLU A 78 -11.91 22.46 -14.42
CA GLU A 78 -11.29 23.78 -14.47
C GLU A 78 -10.04 23.89 -13.57
N GLY A 79 -9.66 22.83 -12.88
CA GLY A 79 -8.49 22.78 -11.99
C GLY A 79 -8.72 23.46 -10.63
N LYS A 80 -9.97 23.72 -10.25
CA LYS A 80 -10.35 24.27 -8.93
C LYS A 80 -10.69 23.15 -7.95
N PRO A 81 -10.53 23.35 -6.64
CA PRO A 81 -10.94 22.35 -5.65
C PRO A 81 -12.42 21.97 -5.80
N THR A 82 -12.73 20.68 -5.74
CA THR A 82 -14.13 20.19 -5.74
C THR A 82 -14.85 20.58 -4.45
N GLU A 83 -16.18 20.39 -4.43
CA GLU A 83 -16.97 20.44 -3.19
C GLU A 83 -17.52 19.05 -2.84
N PRO A 84 -17.09 18.43 -1.72
CA PRO A 84 -16.07 18.91 -0.78
C PRO A 84 -14.64 18.81 -1.35
N ALA A 85 -13.73 19.67 -0.87
CA ALA A 85 -12.35 19.72 -1.34
C ALA A 85 -11.47 18.58 -0.79
N HIS A 86 -11.88 17.99 0.33
CA HIS A 86 -11.16 16.92 1.03
C HIS A 86 -12.15 15.91 1.64
N PRO A 87 -11.78 14.61 1.72
CA PRO A 87 -12.59 13.61 2.39
C PRO A 87 -12.60 13.84 3.91
N SER A 88 -13.69 13.49 4.57
CA SER A 88 -13.73 13.47 6.04
C SER A 88 -12.87 12.33 6.60
N PRO A 89 -12.42 12.42 7.87
CA PRO A 89 -11.70 11.33 8.53
C PRO A 89 -12.45 9.98 8.50
N GLU A 90 -13.77 10.00 8.59
CA GLU A 90 -14.63 8.81 8.50
C GLU A 90 -14.65 8.23 7.08
N GLU A 91 -14.59 9.09 6.05
CA GLU A 91 -14.49 8.64 4.65
C GLU A 91 -13.13 7.98 4.38
N ILE A 92 -12.04 8.56 4.90
CA ILE A 92 -10.69 7.98 4.79
C ILE A 92 -10.65 6.63 5.51
N THR A 93 -11.16 6.55 6.75
CA THR A 93 -11.24 5.29 7.52
C THR A 93 -12.03 4.23 6.76
N ALA A 94 -13.17 4.59 6.19
CA ALA A 94 -13.98 3.66 5.41
C ALA A 94 -13.28 3.18 4.13
N TYR A 95 -12.48 4.05 3.50
CA TYR A 95 -11.69 3.71 2.31
C TYR A 95 -10.53 2.77 2.66
N THR A 96 -9.74 3.08 3.68
CA THR A 96 -8.59 2.25 4.09
C THR A 96 -9.04 0.89 4.61
N ALA A 97 -10.21 0.80 5.25
CA ALA A 97 -10.81 -0.48 5.69
C ALA A 97 -11.14 -1.45 4.54
N LEU A 98 -11.24 -0.99 3.29
CA LEU A 98 -11.40 -1.86 2.11
C LEU A 98 -10.24 -2.86 1.98
N PHE A 99 -9.05 -2.46 2.44
CA PHE A 99 -7.81 -3.20 2.30
C PHE A 99 -7.45 -4.03 3.54
N SER A 100 -8.29 -3.97 4.57
CA SER A 100 -8.09 -4.74 5.80
C SER A 100 -7.97 -6.24 5.52
N PRO A 101 -7.07 -6.96 6.23
CA PRO A 101 -6.88 -8.39 6.01
C PRO A 101 -8.13 -9.21 6.29
N SER A 102 -9.00 -8.78 7.21
CA SER A 102 -10.25 -9.48 7.56
C SER A 102 -11.39 -9.22 6.55
N SER A 103 -11.25 -8.21 5.68
CA SER A 103 -12.28 -7.83 4.71
C SER A 103 -12.36 -8.81 3.54
N ASN A 104 -13.59 -9.10 3.09
CA ASN A 104 -13.80 -9.65 1.75
C ASN A 104 -13.95 -8.47 0.78
N PRO A 105 -13.09 -8.32 -0.25
CA PRO A 105 -13.07 -7.11 -1.07
C PRO A 105 -14.40 -6.77 -1.74
N THR A 106 -15.13 -7.78 -2.24
CA THR A 106 -16.44 -7.59 -2.88
C THR A 106 -17.44 -7.03 -1.88
N LYS A 107 -17.58 -7.69 -0.72
CA LYS A 107 -18.51 -7.25 0.34
C LYS A 107 -18.13 -5.89 0.91
N ALA A 108 -16.84 -5.65 1.12
CA ALA A 108 -16.32 -4.39 1.62
C ALA A 108 -16.62 -3.25 0.65
N LEU A 109 -16.41 -3.45 -0.66
CA LEU A 109 -16.76 -2.46 -1.68
C LEU A 109 -18.26 -2.22 -1.76
N THR A 110 -19.09 -3.28 -1.73
CA THR A 110 -20.55 -3.12 -1.68
C THR A 110 -20.99 -2.30 -0.47
N ALA A 111 -20.46 -2.59 0.73
CA ALA A 111 -20.75 -1.83 1.94
C ALA A 111 -20.21 -0.39 1.86
N PHE A 112 -19.05 -0.19 1.23
CA PHE A 112 -18.46 1.12 1.04
C PHE A 112 -19.38 2.01 0.19
N THR A 113 -19.93 1.45 -0.90
CA THR A 113 -20.89 2.10 -1.80
C THR A 113 -22.26 2.31 -1.15
N SER A 114 -22.81 1.31 -0.46
CA SER A 114 -24.18 1.39 0.10
C SER A 114 -24.30 2.40 1.24
N ASN A 115 -23.22 2.63 1.98
CA ASN A 115 -23.18 3.58 3.10
C ASN A 115 -22.67 4.98 2.68
N ALA A 116 -22.38 5.20 1.39
CA ALA A 116 -21.93 6.49 0.90
C ALA A 116 -23.10 7.48 0.78
N LYS A 117 -23.03 8.59 1.50
CA LYS A 117 -24.04 9.66 1.44
C LYS A 117 -23.91 10.46 0.14
N SER A 118 -25.03 10.94 -0.39
CA SER A 118 -25.03 11.85 -1.55
C SER A 118 -24.21 13.11 -1.27
N GLY A 119 -23.48 13.59 -2.29
CA GLY A 119 -22.64 14.79 -2.18
C GLY A 119 -21.33 14.62 -1.42
N THR A 120 -20.94 13.39 -1.07
CA THR A 120 -19.65 13.09 -0.41
C THR A 120 -18.63 12.54 -1.40
N LEU A 121 -17.33 12.74 -1.13
CA LEU A 121 -16.27 12.17 -1.97
C LEU A 121 -16.34 10.65 -1.99
N ARG A 122 -16.67 10.02 -0.85
CA ARG A 122 -16.90 8.57 -0.74
C ARG A 122 -17.90 8.06 -1.78
N LYS A 123 -18.94 8.82 -2.11
CA LYS A 123 -19.89 8.42 -3.15
C LYS A 123 -19.23 8.35 -4.52
N THR A 124 -18.47 9.37 -4.90
CA THR A 124 -17.74 9.42 -6.17
C THR A 124 -16.66 8.34 -6.22
N ILE A 125 -15.86 8.20 -5.17
CA ILE A 125 -14.82 7.17 -5.03
C ILE A 125 -15.43 5.78 -5.16
N SER A 126 -16.48 5.47 -4.39
CA SER A 126 -17.13 4.16 -4.40
C SER A 126 -17.70 3.79 -5.77
N THR A 127 -18.28 4.78 -6.47
CA THR A 127 -18.80 4.61 -7.83
C THR A 127 -17.66 4.30 -8.80
N HIS A 128 -16.55 5.04 -8.71
CA HIS A 128 -15.37 4.81 -9.55
C HIS A 128 -14.72 3.45 -9.29
N LEU A 129 -14.49 3.09 -8.03
CA LEU A 129 -13.93 1.79 -7.67
C LEU A 129 -14.83 0.65 -8.12
N THR A 130 -16.16 0.78 -7.96
CA THR A 130 -17.13 -0.24 -8.41
C THR A 130 -17.07 -0.43 -9.92
N SER A 131 -16.95 0.63 -10.71
CA SER A 131 -16.89 0.51 -12.18
C SER A 131 -15.58 -0.11 -12.69
N ARG A 132 -14.52 -0.09 -11.87
CA ARG A 132 -13.23 -0.72 -12.15
C ARG A 132 -13.05 -2.09 -11.51
N TYR A 133 -13.96 -2.49 -10.62
CA TYR A 133 -13.83 -3.72 -9.87
C TYR A 133 -14.14 -4.93 -10.78
N TYR A 134 -13.09 -5.66 -11.14
CA TYR A 134 -13.17 -6.88 -11.92
C TYR A 134 -12.93 -8.10 -11.04
N VAL A 135 -13.87 -9.04 -11.08
CA VAL A 135 -13.69 -10.40 -10.58
C VAL A 135 -13.90 -11.31 -11.77
N ALA A 136 -12.90 -12.14 -12.09
CA ALA A 136 -13.02 -13.10 -13.17
C ALA A 136 -14.29 -13.96 -12.96
N PRO A 137 -15.14 -14.13 -13.98
CA PRO A 137 -16.27 -15.05 -13.90
C PRO A 137 -15.74 -16.42 -13.47
N ASN A 138 -16.48 -17.14 -12.61
CA ASN A 138 -16.13 -18.51 -12.21
C ASN A 138 -16.20 -19.45 -13.43
N THR A 139 -15.19 -19.43 -14.28
CA THR A 139 -15.03 -20.36 -15.39
C THR A 139 -14.33 -21.59 -14.85
N THR A 140 -15.14 -22.62 -14.60
CA THR A 140 -14.74 -24.04 -14.52
C THR A 140 -13.76 -24.49 -13.43
N THR A 141 -13.15 -23.58 -12.67
CA THR A 141 -12.25 -23.92 -11.56
C THR A 141 -12.95 -23.72 -10.21
N THR A 142 -12.98 -24.76 -9.39
CA THR A 142 -13.55 -24.80 -8.03
C THR A 142 -12.80 -23.91 -7.02
N THR A 143 -11.88 -23.05 -7.46
CA THR A 143 -10.97 -22.30 -6.59
C THR A 143 -11.28 -20.81 -6.66
N THR A 144 -11.85 -20.26 -5.59
CA THR A 144 -12.04 -18.81 -5.46
C THR A 144 -10.68 -18.12 -5.27
N LEU A 145 -10.34 -17.17 -6.14
CA LEU A 145 -9.10 -16.38 -6.02
C LEU A 145 -9.12 -15.42 -4.83
N LEU A 146 -10.31 -14.97 -4.43
CA LEU A 146 -10.50 -14.10 -3.28
C LEU A 146 -10.51 -14.87 -1.97
N PRO A 147 -10.06 -14.24 -0.88
CA PRO A 147 -9.97 -14.91 0.41
C PRO A 147 -11.37 -15.06 1.03
N SER A 148 -11.65 -16.23 1.61
CA SER A 148 -12.96 -16.57 2.19
C SER A 148 -13.32 -15.71 3.39
N SER A 149 -14.58 -15.26 3.50
CA SER A 149 -15.03 -14.35 4.57
C SER A 149 -15.16 -14.99 5.97
N LYS A 150 -14.75 -16.24 6.17
CA LYS A 150 -15.07 -17.03 7.38
C LYS A 150 -13.93 -17.13 8.41
N LYS A 151 -12.73 -16.65 8.10
CA LYS A 151 -11.59 -16.71 9.02
C LYS A 151 -11.23 -15.30 9.43
N ASP A 152 -11.04 -15.09 10.73
CA ASP A 152 -10.28 -13.93 11.17
C ASP A 152 -8.85 -14.09 10.67
N ARG A 153 -8.34 -13.05 10.02
CA ARG A 153 -7.05 -13.08 9.32
C ARG A 153 -6.20 -11.98 9.89
N GLN A 154 -5.22 -12.38 10.66
CA GLN A 154 -4.16 -11.52 11.14
C GLN A 154 -3.01 -11.57 10.13
N HIS A 155 -2.61 -10.41 9.62
CA HIS A 155 -1.51 -10.28 8.68
C HIS A 155 -0.80 -8.96 8.93
N LYS A 156 0.37 -9.04 9.56
CA LYS A 156 1.22 -7.88 9.81
C LYS A 156 1.63 -7.27 8.48
N ASN A 157 1.44 -5.96 8.32
CA ASN A 157 1.72 -5.28 7.06
C ASN A 157 2.16 -3.84 7.32
N PRO A 158 3.44 -3.63 7.68
CA PRO A 158 4.00 -2.32 7.97
C PRO A 158 3.66 -1.23 6.95
N TYR A 159 3.62 -1.56 5.67
CA TYR A 159 3.31 -0.61 4.60
C TYR A 159 1.84 -0.29 4.52
N LEU A 160 0.96 -1.27 4.70
CA LEU A 160 -0.46 -0.97 4.76
C LEU A 160 -0.75 -0.03 5.94
N ASP A 161 -0.07 -0.21 7.06
CA ASP A 161 -0.20 0.64 8.25
C ASP A 161 0.31 2.06 7.96
N LEU A 162 1.52 2.19 7.39
CA LEU A 162 2.12 3.48 7.02
C LEU A 162 1.40 4.17 5.85
N TRP A 163 0.82 3.40 4.92
CA TRP A 163 -0.03 3.93 3.86
C TRP A 163 -1.37 4.41 4.40
N THR A 164 -1.94 3.71 5.38
CA THR A 164 -3.16 4.11 6.08
C THR A 164 -2.91 5.42 6.84
N TYR A 165 -1.78 5.52 7.56
CA TYR A 165 -1.32 6.78 8.13
C TYR A 165 -1.22 7.88 7.08
N SER A 166 -0.53 7.61 5.97
CA SER A 166 -0.34 8.61 4.91
C SER A 166 -1.67 9.11 4.35
N SER A 167 -2.65 8.21 4.18
CA SER A 167 -3.99 8.55 3.70
C SER A 167 -4.72 9.50 4.67
N HIS A 168 -4.63 9.24 5.98
CA HIS A 168 -5.18 10.13 7.01
C HIS A 168 -4.44 11.46 7.09
N GLU A 169 -3.12 11.40 7.12
CA GLU A 169 -2.27 12.57 7.35
C GLU A 169 -2.34 13.56 6.20
N LEU A 170 -2.49 13.05 4.98
CA LEU A 170 -2.53 13.83 3.74
C LEU A 170 -3.94 14.01 3.19
N GLU A 171 -4.98 13.58 3.91
CA GLU A 171 -6.38 13.76 3.53
C GLU A 171 -6.71 13.16 2.16
N TRP A 172 -6.22 11.94 1.93
CA TRP A 172 -6.43 11.19 0.70
C TRP A 172 -7.36 10.00 0.93
N ALA A 173 -8.32 9.82 0.03
CA ALA A 173 -9.15 8.63 -0.09
C ALA A 173 -9.47 8.35 -1.56
N GLY A 174 -8.93 7.25 -2.10
CA GLY A 174 -9.28 6.71 -3.40
C GLY A 174 -9.03 7.60 -4.63
N PRO A 175 -8.78 7.00 -5.80
CA PRO A 175 -8.88 7.76 -7.03
C PRO A 175 -10.35 8.07 -7.34
N VAL A 176 -10.58 9.25 -7.91
CA VAL A 176 -11.79 9.60 -8.68
C VAL A 176 -11.35 9.92 -10.11
N PRO A 177 -12.25 9.97 -11.11
CA PRO A 177 -11.83 10.25 -12.48
C PRO A 177 -10.96 11.51 -12.62
N SER A 178 -11.27 12.59 -11.89
CA SER A 178 -10.53 13.85 -11.97
C SER A 178 -9.14 13.82 -11.29
N THR A 179 -8.82 12.84 -10.43
CA THR A 179 -7.46 12.72 -9.87
C THR A 179 -6.41 12.37 -10.92
N THR A 180 -6.82 12.00 -12.15
CA THR A 180 -5.90 11.88 -13.29
C THR A 180 -5.31 13.24 -13.72
N GLY A 181 -5.99 14.34 -13.37
CA GLY A 181 -5.53 15.71 -13.60
C GLY A 181 -4.52 16.20 -12.58
N THR A 182 -4.36 15.54 -11.43
CA THR A 182 -3.45 15.96 -10.35
C THR A 182 -2.01 16.02 -10.87
N LYS A 183 -1.34 17.18 -10.64
CA LYS A 183 0.04 17.45 -11.10
C LYS A 183 1.09 17.49 -9.99
N ILE A 184 0.65 17.27 -8.75
CA ILE A 184 1.51 17.23 -7.58
C ILE A 184 1.71 15.80 -7.10
N SER A 185 2.86 15.52 -6.51
CA SER A 185 3.13 14.29 -5.76
C SER A 185 3.08 14.60 -4.26
N HIS A 186 2.69 13.62 -3.44
CA HIS A 186 2.77 13.80 -1.99
C HIS A 186 4.22 13.72 -1.50
N HIS A 187 4.54 14.50 -0.47
CA HIS A 187 5.90 14.63 0.07
C HIS A 187 6.39 13.38 0.84
N ILE A 188 5.50 12.44 1.14
CA ILE A 188 5.86 11.11 1.69
C ILE A 188 6.40 10.17 0.59
N LEU A 189 6.13 10.45 -0.68
CA LEU A 189 6.46 9.56 -1.80
C LEU A 189 7.93 9.13 -1.82
N PRO A 190 8.93 10.02 -1.65
CA PRO A 190 10.32 9.58 -1.72
C PRO A 190 10.73 8.60 -0.61
N LEU A 191 10.00 8.55 0.51
CA LEU A 191 10.27 7.59 1.60
C LEU A 191 9.76 6.19 1.25
N PHE A 192 8.55 6.11 0.67
CA PHE A 192 7.88 4.82 0.42
C PHE A 192 7.90 4.36 -1.04
N TYR A 193 8.34 5.23 -1.94
CA TYR A 193 8.28 5.06 -3.39
C TYR A 193 6.87 4.67 -3.89
N HIS A 194 5.85 5.22 -3.23
CA HIS A 194 4.43 4.93 -3.48
C HIS A 194 3.72 6.20 -3.89
N HIS A 195 2.88 6.14 -4.92
CA HIS A 195 1.97 7.22 -5.26
C HIS A 195 0.59 6.95 -4.69
N PHE A 196 -0.14 8.00 -4.32
CA PHE A 196 -1.58 7.89 -4.13
C PHE A 196 -2.26 7.42 -5.42
N GLY A 197 -2.96 6.29 -5.33
CA GLY A 197 -3.54 5.59 -6.48
C GLY A 197 -2.78 4.32 -6.90
N CYS A 198 -1.53 4.12 -6.48
CA CYS A 198 -0.86 2.83 -6.63
C CYS A 198 -1.57 1.76 -5.79
N VAL A 199 -1.57 0.52 -6.28
CA VAL A 199 -2.11 -0.62 -5.54
C VAL A 199 -1.20 -0.88 -4.33
N VAL A 200 -1.81 -1.17 -3.19
CA VAL A 200 -1.10 -1.59 -1.97
C VAL A 200 -1.11 -3.12 -1.85
N PRO A 201 -0.07 -3.75 -1.26
CA PRO A 201 -0.03 -5.19 -1.01
C PRO A 201 -0.95 -5.59 0.14
N SER A 202 -2.25 -5.33 -0.02
CA SER A 202 -3.29 -5.82 0.88
C SER A 202 -3.27 -7.35 0.92
N TYR A 203 -3.75 -7.93 2.02
CA TYR A 203 -3.84 -9.38 2.15
C TYR A 203 -4.58 -10.02 0.96
N ALA A 204 -5.68 -9.39 0.52
CA ALA A 204 -6.45 -9.92 -0.60
C ALA A 204 -5.66 -9.91 -1.92
N ALA A 205 -4.86 -8.88 -2.18
CA ALA A 205 -4.00 -8.82 -3.36
C ALA A 205 -2.89 -9.89 -3.30
N LEU A 206 -2.19 -9.98 -2.17
CA LEU A 206 -1.16 -11.00 -1.92
C LEU A 206 -1.74 -12.42 -2.05
N HIS A 207 -2.95 -12.65 -1.51
CA HIS A 207 -3.66 -13.92 -1.62
C HIS A 207 -3.92 -14.31 -3.08
N VAL A 208 -4.38 -13.37 -3.91
CA VAL A 208 -4.63 -13.62 -5.33
C VAL A 208 -3.34 -13.98 -6.06
N LEU A 209 -2.27 -13.21 -5.87
CA LEU A 209 -0.97 -13.47 -6.49
C LEU A 209 -0.41 -14.82 -6.06
N ALA A 210 -0.41 -15.11 -4.76
CA ALA A 210 0.04 -16.38 -4.22
C ALA A 210 -0.79 -17.55 -4.74
N LYS A 211 -2.12 -17.41 -4.88
CA LYS A 211 -2.99 -18.44 -5.46
C LYS A 211 -2.69 -18.71 -6.93
N LEU A 212 -2.46 -17.66 -7.73
CA LEU A 212 -2.18 -17.78 -9.15
C LEU A 212 -0.82 -18.41 -9.45
N ALA A 213 0.17 -18.16 -8.58
CA ALA A 213 1.50 -18.75 -8.71
C ALA A 213 1.51 -20.25 -8.36
N GLN A 214 0.60 -20.70 -7.49
CA GLN A 214 0.56 -22.08 -7.04
C GLN A 214 -0.03 -23.00 -8.13
N PRO A 215 0.53 -24.21 -8.31
CA PRO A 215 0.01 -25.16 -9.27
C PRO A 215 -1.39 -25.66 -8.83
N ALA A 216 -2.23 -26.00 -9.81
CA ALA A 216 -3.54 -26.60 -9.55
C ALA A 216 -3.40 -27.92 -8.76
N ARG A 217 -4.45 -28.34 -8.05
CA ARG A 217 -4.40 -29.60 -7.28
C ARG A 217 -5.27 -30.69 -7.89
N PRO A 218 -4.79 -31.95 -7.89
CA PRO A 218 -3.43 -32.39 -7.60
C PRO A 218 -2.49 -32.12 -8.80
N SER A 219 -1.36 -31.43 -8.60
CA SER A 219 -0.32 -31.25 -9.63
C SER A 219 1.07 -31.40 -9.02
N LYS A 220 1.99 -31.90 -9.83
CA LYS A 220 3.42 -32.01 -9.49
C LYS A 220 4.23 -30.81 -10.01
N GLU A 221 3.63 -29.94 -10.82
CA GLU A 221 4.28 -28.77 -11.40
C GLU A 221 4.96 -27.89 -10.33
N ALA A 222 6.02 -27.20 -10.75
CA ALA A 222 6.67 -26.19 -9.93
C ALA A 222 5.72 -25.01 -9.67
N VAL A 223 6.01 -24.24 -8.63
CA VAL A 223 5.38 -22.93 -8.44
C VAL A 223 5.82 -22.04 -9.59
N ARG A 224 4.88 -21.25 -10.14
CA ARG A 224 5.21 -20.31 -11.20
C ARG A 224 6.03 -19.16 -10.61
N PRO A 225 7.14 -18.76 -11.24
CA PRO A 225 7.92 -17.62 -10.78
C PRO A 225 7.07 -16.35 -10.86
N ILE A 226 7.22 -15.48 -9.85
CA ILE A 226 6.67 -14.13 -9.82
C ILE A 226 7.83 -13.17 -9.99
N LEU A 227 7.79 -12.41 -11.07
CA LEU A 227 8.72 -11.31 -11.31
C LEU A 227 8.02 -9.99 -10.93
N ASP A 228 8.56 -9.32 -9.92
CA ASP A 228 8.07 -8.03 -9.45
C ASP A 228 8.74 -6.88 -10.21
N ILE A 229 7.96 -6.14 -11.00
CA ILE A 229 8.43 -5.05 -11.86
C ILE A 229 7.69 -3.76 -11.49
N GLY A 230 8.44 -2.70 -11.16
CA GLY A 230 7.88 -1.37 -10.95
C GLY A 230 7.16 -1.16 -9.60
N SER A 231 7.35 -2.05 -8.63
CA SER A 231 6.82 -1.93 -7.27
C SER A 231 7.56 -0.93 -6.38
N GLY A 232 8.55 -0.22 -6.92
CA GLY A 232 9.37 0.72 -6.18
C GLY A 232 10.44 0.02 -5.35
N ASN A 233 10.35 0.14 -4.03
CA ASN A 233 11.36 -0.32 -3.07
C ASN A 233 11.27 -1.83 -2.74
N GLY A 234 10.58 -2.64 -3.57
CA GLY A 234 10.47 -4.09 -3.41
C GLY A 234 9.51 -4.55 -2.30
N TYR A 235 8.68 -3.66 -1.75
CA TYR A 235 7.79 -4.01 -0.66
C TYR A 235 6.73 -5.08 -1.03
N TRP A 236 6.29 -5.13 -2.30
CA TRP A 236 5.42 -6.21 -2.80
C TRP A 236 6.09 -7.57 -2.71
N THR A 237 7.33 -7.67 -3.19
CA THR A 237 8.15 -8.88 -3.06
C THR A 237 8.37 -9.26 -1.61
N TYR A 238 8.74 -8.29 -0.76
CA TYR A 238 8.92 -8.52 0.67
C TYR A 238 7.66 -9.12 1.31
N MET A 239 6.49 -8.54 1.07
CA MET A 239 5.24 -9.08 1.61
C MET A 239 4.83 -10.43 1.05
N LEU A 240 5.13 -10.71 -0.23
CA LEU A 240 4.90 -12.03 -0.81
C LEU A 240 5.80 -13.10 -0.17
N ARG A 241 7.08 -12.79 0.12
CA ARG A 241 8.01 -13.72 0.80
C ARG A 241 7.49 -14.14 2.16
N HIS A 242 6.90 -13.20 2.91
CA HIS A 242 6.35 -13.46 4.24
C HIS A 242 4.85 -13.83 4.24
N PHE A 243 4.22 -13.98 3.07
CA PHE A 243 2.81 -14.31 3.00
C PHE A 243 2.57 -15.75 3.50
N PRO A 244 1.58 -15.99 4.38
CA PRO A 244 1.35 -17.29 4.98
C PRO A 244 0.65 -18.26 3.99
N VAL A 245 1.40 -18.79 3.03
CA VAL A 245 0.89 -19.63 1.94
C VAL A 245 0.14 -20.88 2.41
N ALA A 246 0.45 -21.39 3.61
CA ALA A 246 -0.30 -22.48 4.23
C ALA A 246 -1.79 -22.13 4.44
N GLN A 247 -2.14 -20.86 4.70
CA GLN A 247 -3.52 -20.40 4.88
C GLN A 247 -4.35 -20.51 3.60
N ILE A 248 -3.69 -20.44 2.43
CA ILE A 248 -4.32 -20.67 1.12
C ILE A 248 -4.25 -22.14 0.71
N GLY A 249 -3.85 -23.00 1.63
CA GLY A 249 -3.69 -24.43 1.45
C GLY A 249 -2.36 -24.83 0.81
N ALA A 250 -1.56 -23.88 0.30
CA ALA A 250 -0.30 -24.14 -0.42
C ALA A 250 0.76 -24.82 0.46
N THR A 251 1.55 -25.69 -0.15
CA THR A 251 2.61 -26.47 0.54
C THR A 251 4.02 -26.15 0.01
N LYS A 252 4.12 -25.45 -1.12
CA LYS A 252 5.38 -25.01 -1.70
C LYS A 252 5.56 -23.50 -1.45
N PRO A 253 6.78 -23.05 -1.09
CA PRO A 253 7.07 -21.62 -1.00
C PRO A 253 6.88 -20.93 -2.36
N LEU A 254 6.67 -19.61 -2.36
CA LEU A 254 6.62 -18.83 -3.60
C LEU A 254 8.02 -18.70 -4.21
N ASP A 255 8.09 -18.70 -5.53
CA ASP A 255 9.30 -18.41 -6.30
C ASP A 255 9.25 -16.95 -6.73
N LEU A 256 10.10 -16.11 -6.15
CA LEU A 256 9.98 -14.65 -6.19
C LEU A 256 11.32 -14.03 -6.63
N ASP A 257 11.27 -13.20 -7.66
CA ASP A 257 12.39 -12.36 -8.09
C ASP A 257 11.97 -10.89 -8.15
N TRP A 258 12.88 -10.00 -7.77
CA TRP A 258 12.66 -8.55 -7.76
C TRP A 258 13.64 -7.86 -8.70
N GLY A 259 13.11 -7.23 -9.75
CA GLY A 259 13.90 -6.51 -10.74
C GLY A 259 13.69 -5.00 -10.64
N TYR A 260 14.78 -4.24 -10.47
CA TYR A 260 14.75 -2.81 -10.69
C TYR A 260 14.81 -2.55 -12.21
N GLY A 261 13.68 -2.18 -12.80
CA GLY A 261 13.62 -1.84 -14.23
C GLY A 261 14.22 -0.47 -14.47
N GLU A 262 15.52 -0.39 -14.75
CA GLU A 262 16.13 0.82 -15.31
C GLU A 262 16.03 0.80 -16.83
N GLU A 263 15.19 1.68 -17.39
CA GLU A 263 15.55 2.30 -18.66
C GLU A 263 16.80 3.16 -18.40
N GLY A 264 17.97 2.58 -18.64
CA GLY A 264 19.24 3.32 -18.72
C GLY A 264 20.15 3.26 -17.49
N GLY A 265 20.58 2.08 -17.08
CA GLY A 265 21.71 1.91 -16.17
C GLY A 265 22.09 0.44 -16.07
N GLU A 266 23.39 0.15 -16.19
CA GLU A 266 23.93 -1.21 -16.26
C GLU A 266 23.57 -2.04 -15.02
N ALA A 267 23.09 -3.25 -15.27
CA ALA A 267 22.94 -4.28 -14.26
C ALA A 267 24.28 -4.53 -13.54
N VAL A 268 24.37 -4.14 -12.28
CA VAL A 268 25.44 -4.63 -11.40
C VAL A 268 25.06 -6.04 -10.97
N SER A 269 25.64 -7.01 -11.67
CA SER A 269 25.66 -8.40 -11.27
C SER A 269 26.48 -8.61 -10.00
N GLN A 270 25.91 -9.40 -9.08
CA GLN A 270 26.55 -10.39 -8.20
C GLN A 270 27.75 -9.98 -7.33
N GLY A 271 27.61 -10.26 -6.03
CA GLY A 271 28.74 -10.48 -5.13
C GLY A 271 28.37 -10.35 -3.65
N GLU A 272 27.93 -11.44 -3.02
CA GLU A 272 28.66 -12.18 -1.99
C GLU A 272 28.03 -13.57 -1.79
#